data_AF-A0A2E7PZW6-F1
#
_entry.id   AF-A0A2E7PZW6-F1
#
_cell.length_a   1.000
_cell.length_b   1.000
_cell.length_c   1.000
_cell.angle_alpha   90.00
_cell.angle_beta   90.00
_cell.angle_gamma   90.00
#
_symmetry.space_group_name_H-M   'P 1'
#
loop_
_entity.id
_entity.type
_entity.pdbx_description
1 polymer ?
#
loop_
_entity_poly.entity_id
_entity_poly.type
_entity_poly.pdbx_seq_one_letter_code
_entity_poly.pdbx_strand_id
1 'polypeptide(L)'
;MRFQTQLVPARLDRRYKRFLADCTLEESGETITAHCANPGAMTGLATAGTRVWLEPNDDPKRKLKYGWRLVDHENGHFTGVDT
;
A
#
# COMPACT_ATOMS: atom_id res chain seq x y z
N MET A 1 -9.37 13.53 1.79
CA MET A 1 -8.13 13.55 2.62
C MET A 1 -7.04 14.27 1.83
N ARG A 2 -6.05 14.89 2.50
CA ARG A 2 -4.87 15.49 1.84
C ARG A 2 -3.63 14.79 2.37
N PHE A 3 -2.84 14.18 1.50
CA PHE A 3 -1.54 13.59 1.84
C PHE A 3 -0.45 14.63 1.58
N GLN A 4 0.59 14.65 2.41
CA GLN A 4 1.70 15.60 2.26
C GLN A 4 2.65 15.19 1.12
N THR A 5 2.70 13.89 0.85
CA THR A 5 3.47 13.30 -0.25
C THR A 5 2.54 12.84 -1.35
N GLN A 6 3.05 12.83 -2.59
CA GLN A 6 2.34 12.20 -3.69
C GLN A 6 2.38 10.68 -3.48
N LEU A 7 1.21 10.06 -3.44
CA LEU A 7 1.11 8.61 -3.35
C LEU A 7 1.43 7.97 -4.70
N VAL A 8 2.07 6.81 -4.65
CA VAL A 8 2.45 6.00 -5.80
C VAL A 8 1.43 4.86 -5.96
N PRO A 9 0.78 4.73 -7.12
CA PRO A 9 -0.16 3.63 -7.36
C PRO A 9 0.60 2.31 -7.63
N ALA A 10 0.06 1.22 -7.09
CA ALA A 10 0.60 -0.12 -7.25
C ALA A 10 -0.52 -1.18 -7.26
N ARG A 11 -0.19 -2.39 -7.71
CA ARG A 11 -1.04 -3.58 -7.59
C ARG A 11 -0.55 -4.44 -6.44
N LEU A 12 -1.44 -4.81 -5.53
CA LEU A 12 -1.12 -5.69 -4.41
C LEU A 12 -0.86 -7.11 -4.92
N ASP A 13 0.29 -7.68 -4.62
CA ASP A 13 0.58 -9.09 -4.93
C ASP A 13 0.14 -9.98 -3.78
N ARG A 14 0.50 -9.60 -2.54
CA ARG A 14 0.07 -10.27 -1.31
C ARG A 14 0.31 -9.43 -0.07
N ARG A 15 -0.52 -9.63 0.96
CA ARG A 15 -0.26 -9.17 2.34
C ARG A 15 0.08 -10.34 3.23
N TYR A 16 1.12 -10.22 4.06
CA TYR A 16 1.59 -11.30 4.92
C TYR A 16 2.25 -10.75 6.19
N LYS A 17 2.41 -11.62 7.19
CA LYS A 17 2.95 -11.27 8.53
C LYS A 17 2.31 -10.00 9.14
N ARG A 18 1.03 -9.75 8.80
CA ARG A 18 0.21 -8.56 9.10
C ARG A 18 0.72 -7.23 8.53
N PHE A 19 2.02 -6.98 8.59
CA PHE A 19 2.62 -5.67 8.37
C PHE A 19 3.44 -5.55 7.09
N LEU A 20 3.48 -6.60 6.28
CA LEU A 20 4.21 -6.63 5.01
C LEU A 20 3.22 -6.82 3.87
N ALA A 21 3.42 -6.07 2.79
CA ALA A 21 2.71 -6.24 1.54
C ALA A 21 3.70 -6.18 0.39
N ASP A 22 3.73 -7.20 -0.45
CA ASP A 22 4.43 -7.12 -1.73
C ASP A 22 3.49 -6.48 -2.74
N CYS A 23 3.98 -5.47 -3.46
CA CYS A 23 3.21 -4.71 -4.42
C CYS A 23 4.05 -4.43 -5.67
N THR A 24 3.43 -4.45 -6.83
CA THR A 24 4.04 -4.09 -8.12
C THR A 24 3.65 -2.65 -8.49
N LEU A 25 4.64 -1.76 -8.60
CA LEU A 25 4.43 -0.36 -8.96
C LEU A 25 3.87 -0.23 -10.38
N GLU A 26 2.81 0.56 -10.57
CA GLU A 26 2.16 0.65 -11.89
C GLU A 26 3.02 1.36 -12.95
N GLU A 27 3.88 2.30 -12.55
CA GLU A 27 4.72 3.06 -13.48
C GLU A 27 5.93 2.26 -13.98
N SER A 28 6.65 1.59 -13.08
CA SER A 28 7.90 0.90 -13.41
C SER A 28 7.74 -0.61 -13.61
N GLY A 29 6.66 -1.21 -13.09
CA GLY A 29 6.52 -2.66 -13.00
C GLY A 29 7.42 -3.32 -11.94
N GLU A 30 8.11 -2.53 -11.12
CA GLU A 30 8.97 -3.04 -10.05
C GLU A 30 8.14 -3.58 -8.89
N THR A 31 8.47 -4.79 -8.43
CA THR A 31 7.90 -5.33 -7.20
C THR A 31 8.70 -4.88 -5.98
N ILE A 32 8.02 -4.25 -5.03
CA ILE A 32 8.59 -3.77 -3.77
C ILE A 32 7.86 -4.40 -2.58
N THR A 33 8.43 -4.27 -1.38
CA THR A 33 7.74 -4.58 -0.13
C THR A 33 7.38 -3.29 0.60
N ALA A 34 6.10 -3.06 0.85
CA ALA A 34 5.55 -1.95 1.61
C ALA A 34 5.18 -2.36 3.04
N HIS A 35 5.24 -1.40 3.96
CA HIS A 35 4.70 -1.55 5.30
C HIS A 35 3.17 -1.38 5.28
N CYS A 36 2.44 -2.38 5.75
CA CYS A 36 1.01 -2.30 5.99
C CYS A 36 0.75 -1.86 7.43
N ALA A 37 0.42 -0.58 7.65
CA ALA A 37 0.16 -0.01 8.97
C ALA A 37 -1.25 -0.35 9.51
N ASN A 38 -1.68 -1.60 9.35
CA ASN A 38 -2.96 -2.10 9.84
C ASN A 38 -2.74 -3.48 10.48
N PRO A 39 -3.02 -3.67 11.77
CA PRO A 39 -2.90 -4.98 12.43
C PRO A 39 -4.13 -5.89 12.19
N GLY A 40 -5.25 -5.32 11.72
CA GLY A 40 -6.52 -6.01 11.52
C GLY A 40 -6.54 -6.97 10.34
N ALA A 41 -7.65 -7.71 10.21
CA ALA A 41 -7.79 -8.76 9.19
C ALA A 41 -7.78 -8.22 7.75
N MET A 42 -8.25 -6.99 7.52
CA MET A 42 -8.43 -6.40 6.19
C MET A 42 -9.25 -7.29 5.24
N THR A 43 -10.27 -7.95 5.78
CA THR A 43 -11.16 -8.83 5.00
C THR A 43 -11.77 -8.07 3.83
N GLY A 44 -11.57 -8.58 2.61
CA GLY A 44 -12.05 -7.96 1.38
C GLY A 44 -11.22 -6.75 0.88
N LEU A 45 -10.17 -6.34 1.59
CA LEU A 45 -9.33 -5.18 1.23
C LEU A 45 -7.93 -5.54 0.75
N ALA A 46 -7.49 -6.79 0.97
CA ALA A 46 -6.13 -7.25 0.69
C ALA A 46 -6.09 -8.43 -0.31
N THR A 47 -6.94 -8.37 -1.34
CA THR A 47 -6.96 -9.36 -2.42
C THR A 47 -5.85 -9.07 -3.42
N ALA A 48 -5.19 -10.10 -3.94
CA ALA A 48 -4.19 -9.92 -5.00
C ALA A 48 -4.80 -9.23 -6.23
N GLY A 49 -4.04 -8.34 -6.87
CA GLY A 49 -4.49 -7.50 -7.98
C GLY A 49 -5.22 -6.21 -7.56
N THR A 50 -5.62 -6.07 -6.29
CA THR A 50 -6.24 -4.85 -5.77
C THR A 50 -5.31 -3.66 -6.00
N ARG A 51 -5.85 -2.56 -6.51
CA ARG A 51 -5.10 -1.31 -6.66
C ARG A 51 -4.93 -0.64 -5.30
N VAL A 52 -3.70 -0.28 -4.99
CA VAL A 52 -3.31 0.31 -3.71
C VAL A 52 -2.46 1.55 -3.92
N TRP A 53 -2.46 2.43 -2.94
CA TRP A 53 -1.66 3.65 -2.96
C TRP A 53 -0.63 3.63 -1.83
N LEU A 54 0.62 3.85 -2.21
CA LEU A 54 1.78 3.77 -1.35
C LEU A 54 2.38 5.14 -1.13
N GLU A 55 2.72 5.46 0.12
CA GLU A 55 3.49 6.64 0.48
C GLU A 55 4.99 6.28 0.49
N PRO A 56 5.82 6.95 -0.31
CA PRO A 56 7.28 6.81 -0.25
C PRO A 56 7.84 7.25 1.11
N ASN A 57 8.98 6.68 1.49
CA ASN A 57 9.66 6.99 2.73
C ASN A 57 11.18 7.09 2.57
N ASP A 58 11.68 8.31 2.75
CA ASP A 58 13.11 8.63 2.62
C ASP A 58 13.87 8.62 3.96
N ASP A 59 13.20 8.32 5.09
CA ASP A 59 13.86 8.24 6.39
C ASP A 59 14.87 7.07 6.37
N PRO A 60 16.18 7.34 6.53
CA PRO A 60 17.20 6.30 6.49
C PRO A 60 17.08 5.30 7.65
N LYS A 61 16.36 5.64 8.72
CA LYS A 61 16.09 4.73 9.85
C LYS A 61 15.04 3.69 9.51
N ARG A 62 14.21 3.91 8.48
CA ARG A 62 13.18 2.96 8.07
C ARG A 62 13.73 1.96 7.07
N LYS A 63 13.50 0.68 7.39
CA LYS A 63 13.91 -0.43 6.53
C LYS A 63 13.10 -0.52 5.24
N LEU A 64 11.80 -0.23 5.30
CA LEU A 64 10.90 -0.26 4.15
C LEU A 64 10.71 1.16 3.62
N LYS A 65 10.81 1.31 2.31
CA LYS A 65 10.75 2.59 1.60
C LYS A 65 9.34 3.01 1.21
N TYR A 66 8.34 2.18 1.52
CA TYR A 66 6.95 2.44 1.19
C TYR A 66 6.03 2.07 2.35
N GLY A 67 4.99 2.87 2.55
CA GLY A 67 3.87 2.57 3.44
C GLY A 67 2.56 2.48 2.66
N TRP A 68 1.77 1.44 2.87
CA TRP A 68 0.45 1.31 2.25
C TRP A 68 -0.57 2.22 2.95
N ARG A 69 -1.14 3.18 2.21
CA ARG A 69 -2.08 4.18 2.72
C ARG A 69 -3.53 3.91 2.34
N LEU A 70 -3.79 3.58 1.07
CA LEU A 70 -5.16 3.43 0.56
C LEU A 70 -5.35 2.13 -0.24
N VAL A 71 -6.56 1.61 -0.17
CA VAL A 71 -7.14 0.71 -1.17
C VAL A 71 -7.99 1.57 -2.11
N ASP A 72 -7.81 1.38 -3.41
CA ASP A 72 -8.64 1.97 -4.46
C ASP A 72 -9.61 0.89 -4.95
N HIS A 73 -10.91 1.17 -4.86
CA HIS A 73 -11.97 0.24 -5.28
C HIS A 73 -12.28 0.35 -6.78
N GLU A 74 -11.53 1.19 -7.52
CA GLU A 74 -11.65 1.42 -8.96
C GLU A 74 -13.07 1.88 -9.39
N ASN A 75 -13.82 2.44 -8.44
CA ASN A 75 -15.17 2.97 -8.61
C ASN A 75 -15.31 4.40 -8.05
N GLY A 76 -14.18 5.08 -7.84
CA GLY A 76 -14.11 6.42 -7.25
C GLY A 76 -14.13 6.44 -5.72
N HIS A 77 -14.28 5.29 -5.06
CA HIS A 77 -14.18 5.16 -3.60
C HIS A 77 -12.82 4.62 -3.17
N PHE A 78 -12.40 5.02 -1.97
CA PHE A 78 -11.14 4.62 -1.36
C PHE A 78 -11.36 4.18 0.09
N THR A 79 -10.55 3.25 0.56
CA THR A 79 -10.46 2.89 1.99
C THR A 79 -9.09 3.22 2.53
N GLY A 80 -9.03 4.02 3.60
CA GLY A 80 -7.80 4.25 4.36
C GLY A 80 -7.39 3.02 5.15
N VAL A 81 -6.10 2.66 5.09
CA VAL A 81 -5.55 1.44 5.69
C VAL A 81 -4.87 1.72 7.02
N ASP A 82 -4.36 2.93 7.26
CA ASP A 82 -3.70 3.29 8.52
C ASP A 82 -4.72 3.58 9.63
N THR A 83 -5.02 2.56 10.42
CA THR A 83 -5.98 2.61 11.55
C THR A 83 -5.40 1.96 12.78
#